data_AF-A0A377ZIW0-F1
#
_entry.id   AF-A0A377ZIW0-F1
#
_cell.length_a   1.000
_cell.length_b   1.000
_cell.length_c   1.000
_cell.angle_alpha   90.00
_cell.angle_beta   90.00
_cell.angle_gamma   90.00
#
_symmetry.space_group_name_H-M   'P 1'
#
loop_
_entity.id
_entity.type
_entity.pdbx_description
1 polymer ?
#
loop_
_entity_poly.entity_id
_entity_poly.type
_entity_poly.pdbx_seq_one_letter_code
_entity_poly.pdbx_strand_id
1 'polypeptide(L)'
;MRTAAIDFRVATAEEIFNALVHNITTTSALYSFQNRVGTNKRNTKKALEMLRQYKLEQKRNARYRQAIKTILKPVNPRIAAGEEVSDIFSDVINGYICLYRDRVGIALHEKQVLSLILTEAREDLKKHGVDPEKHR
;
A
#
# COMPACT_ATOMS: atom_id res chain seq x y z
N MET A 1 -32.21 2.20 -29.71
CA MET A 1 -31.08 3.02 -29.21
C MET A 1 -30.52 2.35 -27.97
N ARG A 2 -29.23 1.99 -27.92
CA ARG A 2 -28.60 1.55 -26.66
C ARG A 2 -28.37 2.80 -25.81
N THR A 3 -29.08 2.90 -24.68
CA THR A 3 -28.87 3.96 -23.69
C THR A 3 -27.46 3.82 -23.14
N ALA A 4 -26.68 4.91 -23.14
CA ALA A 4 -25.39 4.91 -22.45
C ALA A 4 -25.64 4.62 -20.96
N ALA A 5 -24.84 3.75 -20.34
CA ALA A 5 -24.99 3.38 -18.92
C ALA A 5 -24.91 4.59 -17.97
N ILE A 6 -24.31 5.69 -18.44
CA ILE A 6 -24.15 6.95 -17.72
C ILE A 6 -24.33 8.10 -18.71
N ASP A 7 -25.13 9.10 -18.32
CA ASP A 7 -25.18 10.39 -19.03
C ASP A 7 -24.18 11.37 -18.41
N PHE A 8 -23.03 11.51 -19.07
CA PHE A 8 -21.93 12.38 -18.63
C PHE A 8 -22.25 13.88 -18.64
N ARG A 9 -23.42 14.30 -19.14
CA ARG A 9 -23.88 15.69 -19.08
C ARG A 9 -24.41 16.08 -17.71
N VAL A 10 -24.97 15.11 -16.98
CA VAL A 10 -25.63 15.34 -15.68
C VAL A 10 -24.97 14.57 -14.53
N ALA A 11 -24.19 13.53 -14.85
CA ALA A 11 -23.49 12.74 -13.84
C ALA A 11 -22.57 13.59 -12.94
N THR A 12 -22.56 13.23 -11.66
CA THR A 12 -21.66 13.76 -10.64
C THR A 12 -20.23 13.28 -10.86
N ALA A 13 -19.26 13.91 -10.20
CA ALA A 13 -17.87 13.49 -10.31
C ALA A 13 -17.66 12.08 -9.74
N GLU A 14 -18.35 11.77 -8.65
CA GLU A 14 -18.30 10.50 -7.94
C GLU A 14 -18.86 9.34 -8.79
N GLU A 15 -19.98 9.55 -9.48
CA GLU A 15 -20.56 8.56 -10.41
C GLU A 15 -19.63 8.28 -11.59
N ILE A 16 -19.06 9.34 -12.19
CA ILE A 16 -18.11 9.20 -13.30
C ILE A 16 -16.84 8.46 -12.83
N PHE A 17 -16.33 8.82 -11.65
CA PHE A 17 -15.17 8.16 -11.04
C PHE A 17 -15.42 6.68 -10.78
N ASN A 18 -16.53 6.33 -10.13
CA ASN A 18 -16.88 4.94 -9.82
C ASN A 18 -17.02 4.11 -11.10
N ALA A 19 -17.63 4.67 -12.13
CA ALA A 19 -17.75 4.00 -13.42
C ALA A 19 -16.40 3.70 -14.07
N LEU A 20 -15.42 4.60 -13.92
CA LEU A 20 -14.07 4.42 -14.43
C LEU A 20 -13.29 3.39 -13.61
N VAL A 21 -13.44 3.37 -12.29
CA VAL A 21 -12.75 2.40 -11.41
C VAL A 21 -13.31 0.98 -11.59
N HIS A 22 -14.62 0.85 -11.78
CA HIS A 22 -15.29 -0.44 -11.98
C HIS A 22 -15.38 -0.88 -13.44
N ASN A 23 -14.69 -0.19 -14.36
CA ASN A 23 -14.68 -0.49 -15.80
C ASN A 23 -16.07 -0.51 -16.46
N ILE A 24 -17.06 0.17 -15.88
CA ILE A 24 -18.37 0.41 -16.51
C ILE A 24 -18.19 1.33 -17.74
N THR A 25 -17.20 2.22 -17.70
CA THR A 25 -16.75 3.03 -18.82
C THR A 25 -15.22 3.18 -18.82
N THR A 26 -14.66 3.74 -19.87
CA THR A 26 -13.21 4.03 -19.98
C THR A 26 -12.96 5.52 -20.14
N THR A 27 -11.75 5.97 -19.84
CA THR A 27 -11.34 7.36 -20.06
C THR A 27 -11.43 7.74 -21.55
N SER A 28 -11.12 6.81 -22.46
CA SER A 28 -11.26 7.00 -23.91
C SER A 28 -12.73 7.21 -24.32
N ALA A 29 -13.64 6.41 -23.77
CA ALA A 29 -15.08 6.56 -24.01
C ALA A 29 -15.60 7.90 -23.48
N LEU A 30 -15.15 8.33 -22.30
CA LEU A 30 -15.47 9.63 -21.72
C LEU A 30 -14.97 10.80 -22.59
N TYR A 31 -13.72 10.78 -23.05
CA TYR A 31 -13.20 11.81 -23.96
C TYR A 31 -13.93 11.83 -25.31
N SER A 32 -14.24 10.64 -25.86
CA SER A 32 -15.02 10.53 -27.09
C SER A 32 -16.41 11.14 -26.94
N PHE A 33 -17.07 10.90 -25.80
CA PHE A 33 -18.36 11.51 -25.48
C PHE A 33 -18.25 13.03 -25.33
N GLN A 34 -17.22 13.51 -24.62
CA GLN A 34 -16.94 14.94 -24.45
C GLN A 34 -16.77 15.66 -25.79
N ASN A 35 -16.12 15.04 -26.77
CA ASN A 35 -15.91 15.63 -28.09
C ASN A 35 -17.18 15.61 -28.97
N ARG A 36 -18.04 14.60 -28.80
CA ARG A 36 -19.23 14.40 -29.66
C ARG A 36 -20.46 15.15 -29.17
N VAL A 37 -20.70 15.15 -27.86
CA VAL A 37 -21.97 15.61 -27.25
C VAL A 37 -21.73 16.65 -26.16
N GLY A 38 -20.51 16.70 -25.60
CA GLY A 38 -20.18 17.53 -24.44
C GLY A 38 -20.50 16.85 -23.12
N THR A 39 -19.86 17.33 -22.05
CA THR A 39 -20.05 16.85 -20.67
C THR A 39 -20.19 18.02 -19.70
N ASN A 40 -20.57 17.73 -18.46
CA ASN A 40 -20.35 18.67 -17.37
C ASN A 40 -18.84 18.76 -17.09
N LYS A 41 -18.19 19.78 -17.67
CA LYS A 41 -16.73 19.97 -17.60
C LYS A 41 -16.18 19.97 -16.18
N ARG A 42 -16.91 20.54 -15.20
CA ARG A 42 -16.48 20.59 -13.79
C ARG A 42 -16.45 19.18 -13.18
N ASN A 43 -17.53 18.44 -13.33
CA ASN A 43 -17.65 17.08 -12.77
C ASN A 43 -16.69 16.12 -13.47
N THR A 44 -16.57 16.20 -14.80
CA THR A 44 -15.59 15.41 -15.57
C THR A 44 -14.16 15.68 -15.11
N LYS A 45 -13.76 16.95 -14.94
CA LYS A 45 -12.41 17.30 -14.45
C LYS A 45 -12.14 16.74 -13.06
N LYS A 46 -13.08 16.91 -12.12
CA LYS A 46 -12.97 16.39 -10.75
C LYS A 46 -12.87 14.86 -10.74
N ALA A 47 -13.68 14.15 -11.53
CA ALA A 47 -13.64 12.69 -11.63
C ALA A 47 -12.29 12.17 -12.16
N LEU A 48 -11.71 12.83 -13.16
CA LEU A 48 -10.39 12.48 -13.70
C LEU A 48 -9.26 12.73 -12.69
N GLU A 49 -9.37 13.79 -11.88
CA GLU A 49 -8.43 14.05 -10.79
C GLU A 49 -8.52 12.97 -9.69
N MET A 50 -9.74 12.60 -9.28
CA MET A 50 -9.97 11.48 -8.34
C MET A 50 -9.38 10.18 -8.87
N LEU A 51 -9.61 9.87 -10.17
CA LEU A 51 -9.05 8.68 -10.81
C LEU A 51 -7.52 8.68 -10.80
N ARG A 52 -6.89 9.84 -11.04
CA ARG A 52 -5.44 9.99 -10.99
C ARG A 52 -4.91 9.72 -9.58
N GLN A 53 -5.52 10.31 -8.56
CA GLN A 53 -5.11 10.09 -7.16
C GLN A 53 -5.26 8.62 -6.75
N TYR A 54 -6.40 8.01 -7.08
CA TYR A 54 -6.64 6.58 -6.84
C TYR A 54 -5.55 5.71 -7.50
N LYS A 55 -5.21 5.97 -8.77
CA LYS A 55 -4.15 5.21 -9.46
C LYS A 55 -2.77 5.40 -8.82
N LEU A 56 -2.45 6.62 -8.35
CA LEU A 56 -1.20 6.88 -7.63
C LEU A 56 -1.14 6.11 -6.32
N GLU A 57 -2.21 6.13 -5.54
CA GLU A 57 -2.33 5.38 -4.31
C GLU A 57 -2.22 3.87 -4.55
N GLN A 58 -2.89 3.33 -5.57
CA GLN A 58 -2.80 1.90 -5.89
C GLN A 58 -1.39 1.50 -6.33
N LYS A 59 -0.67 2.35 -7.05
CA LYS A 59 0.75 2.15 -7.37
C LYS A 59 1.62 2.14 -6.11
N ARG A 60 1.38 3.06 -5.18
CA ARG A 60 2.08 3.10 -3.89
C ARG A 60 1.80 1.84 -3.07
N ASN A 61 0.54 1.44 -2.97
CA ASN A 61 0.11 0.23 -2.25
C ASN A 61 0.71 -1.03 -2.88
N ALA A 62 0.81 -1.10 -4.21
CA ALA A 62 1.49 -2.21 -4.90
C ALA A 62 2.98 -2.30 -4.54
N ARG A 63 3.68 -1.17 -4.44
CA ARG A 63 5.08 -1.12 -3.98
C ARG A 63 5.22 -1.63 -2.55
N TYR A 64 4.36 -1.18 -1.64
CA TYR A 64 4.38 -1.67 -0.25
C TYR A 64 4.09 -3.18 -0.17
N ARG A 65 3.09 -3.68 -0.89
CA ARG A 65 2.81 -5.12 -0.97
C ARG A 65 4.02 -5.91 -1.48
N GLN A 66 4.72 -5.40 -2.49
CA GLN A 66 5.91 -6.05 -3.02
C GLN A 66 7.05 -6.06 -1.99
N ALA A 67 7.27 -4.95 -1.27
CA ALA A 67 8.27 -4.88 -0.20
C ALA A 67 7.98 -5.89 0.91
N ILE A 68 6.73 -5.96 1.38
CA ILE A 68 6.30 -6.93 2.40
C ILE A 68 6.49 -8.36 1.89
N LYS A 69 6.09 -8.67 0.65
CA LYS A 69 6.32 -9.99 0.05
C LYS A 69 7.80 -10.38 0.00
N THR A 70 8.68 -9.43 -0.29
CA THR A 70 10.13 -9.66 -0.29
C THR A 70 10.63 -9.97 1.13
N ILE A 71 10.18 -9.21 2.14
CA ILE A 71 10.56 -9.41 3.55
C ILE A 71 10.07 -10.77 4.05
N LEU A 72 8.83 -11.16 3.71
CA LEU A 72 8.23 -12.42 4.14
C LEU A 72 8.70 -13.64 3.35
N LYS A 73 9.40 -13.45 2.23
CA LYS A 73 9.88 -14.55 1.36
C LYS A 73 10.58 -15.68 2.14
N PRO A 74 11.46 -15.43 3.12
CA PRO A 74 12.13 -16.48 3.88
C PRO A 74 11.18 -17.34 4.72
N VAL A 75 10.04 -16.79 5.14
CA VAL A 75 9.06 -17.45 6.02
C VAL A 75 7.79 -17.91 5.30
N ASN A 76 7.69 -17.69 3.98
CA ASN A 76 6.57 -18.14 3.15
C ASN A 76 6.20 -19.63 3.33
N PRO A 77 7.14 -20.59 3.46
CA PRO A 77 6.77 -21.99 3.68
C PRO A 77 5.97 -22.23 4.96
N ARG A 78 6.30 -21.51 6.04
CA ARG A 78 5.58 -21.57 7.33
C ARG A 78 4.19 -20.96 7.21
N ILE A 79 4.09 -19.80 6.54
CA ILE A 79 2.80 -19.17 6.23
C ILE A 79 1.92 -20.11 5.39
N ALA A 80 2.51 -20.77 4.38
CA ALA A 80 1.79 -21.72 3.53
C ALA A 80 1.33 -22.98 4.30
N ALA A 81 2.00 -23.33 5.40
CA ALA A 81 1.58 -24.39 6.31
C ALA A 81 0.46 -23.96 7.28
N GLY A 82 0.01 -22.70 7.20
CA GLY A 82 -1.08 -22.17 8.03
C GLY A 82 -0.62 -21.50 9.33
N GLU A 83 0.68 -21.28 9.51
CA GLU A 83 1.19 -20.55 10.67
C GLU A 83 0.89 -19.06 10.55
N GLU A 84 0.47 -18.45 11.66
CA GLU A 84 0.23 -17.01 11.76
C GLU A 84 1.55 -16.24 11.72
N VAL A 85 1.55 -15.08 11.04
CA VAL A 85 2.75 -14.25 10.91
C VAL A 85 3.25 -13.75 12.26
N SER A 86 2.35 -13.51 13.22
CA SER A 86 2.70 -13.13 14.59
C SER A 86 3.56 -14.20 15.26
N ASP A 87 3.19 -15.47 15.09
CA ASP A 87 3.83 -16.59 15.78
C ASP A 87 5.22 -16.84 15.20
N ILE A 88 5.34 -16.75 13.87
CA ILE A 88 6.62 -16.81 13.16
C ILE A 88 7.58 -15.72 13.68
N PHE A 89 7.10 -14.49 13.88
CA PHE A 89 7.92 -13.40 14.41
C PHE A 89 8.26 -13.58 15.88
N SER A 90 7.33 -14.05 16.70
CA SER A 90 7.60 -14.37 18.12
C SER A 90 8.72 -15.41 18.26
N ASP A 91 8.74 -16.45 17.41
CA ASP A 91 9.82 -17.44 17.41
C ASP A 91 11.19 -16.82 17.07
N VAL A 92 11.24 -15.93 16.07
CA VAL A 92 12.48 -15.23 15.71
C VAL A 92 12.96 -14.36 16.87
N ILE A 93 12.06 -13.62 17.51
CA ILE A 93 12.41 -12.76 18.65
C ILE A 93 12.89 -13.61 19.84
N ASN A 94 12.21 -14.71 20.15
CA ASN A 94 12.62 -15.65 21.19
C ASN A 94 14.01 -16.25 20.91
N GLY A 95 14.31 -16.54 19.64
CA GLY A 95 15.63 -16.96 19.20
C GLY A 95 16.71 -15.93 19.51
N TYR A 96 16.47 -14.65 19.22
CA TYR A 96 17.39 -13.56 19.57
C TYR A 96 17.52 -13.37 21.08
N ILE A 97 16.44 -13.46 21.85
CA ILE A 97 16.48 -13.41 23.33
C ILE A 97 17.42 -14.49 23.86
N CYS A 98 17.26 -15.74 23.39
CA CYS A 98 18.11 -16.85 23.80
C CYS A 98 19.56 -16.62 23.35
N LEU A 99 19.78 -16.16 22.11
CA LEU A 99 21.12 -15.86 21.60
C LEU A 99 21.87 -14.85 22.49
N TYR A 100 21.23 -13.72 22.81
CA TYR A 100 21.86 -12.68 23.64
C TYR A 100 22.09 -13.14 25.07
N ARG A 101 21.16 -13.91 25.64
CA ARG A 101 21.33 -14.51 26.97
C ARG A 101 22.50 -15.49 26.98
N ASP A 102 22.53 -16.42 26.03
CA ASP A 102 23.40 -17.60 26.10
C ASP A 102 24.81 -17.30 25.56
N ARG A 103 24.95 -16.38 24.60
CA ARG A 103 26.25 -16.02 24.00
C ARG A 103 26.88 -14.77 24.59
N VAL A 104 26.06 -13.79 24.98
CA VAL A 104 26.53 -12.47 25.44
C VAL A 104 26.33 -12.30 26.96
N GLY A 105 25.53 -13.17 27.59
CA GLY A 105 25.23 -13.06 29.02
C GLY A 105 24.23 -11.95 29.35
N ILE A 106 23.49 -11.43 28.36
CA ILE A 106 22.55 -10.32 28.55
C ILE A 106 21.12 -10.83 28.41
N ALA A 107 20.35 -10.72 29.48
CA ALA A 107 18.92 -10.98 29.46
C ALA A 107 18.16 -9.77 28.91
N LEU A 108 17.56 -9.92 27.73
CA LEU A 108 16.78 -8.88 27.07
C LEU A 108 15.31 -9.31 26.97
N HIS A 109 14.42 -8.34 27.15
CA HIS A 109 13.00 -8.51 26.84
C HIS A 109 12.72 -8.23 25.36
N GLU A 110 11.58 -8.72 24.86
CA GLU A 110 11.15 -8.61 23.46
C GLU A 110 11.33 -7.21 22.86
N LYS A 111 10.85 -6.16 23.55
CA LYS A 111 10.96 -4.77 23.08
C LYS A 111 12.42 -4.31 22.92
N GLN A 112 13.32 -4.75 23.81
CA GLN A 112 14.74 -4.38 23.75
C GLN A 112 15.43 -5.08 22.58
N VAL A 113 15.09 -6.35 22.32
CA VAL A 113 15.57 -7.09 21.14
C VAL A 113 15.10 -6.41 19.85
N LEU A 114 13.81 -6.04 19.77
CA LEU A 114 13.28 -5.29 18.63
C LEU A 114 14.00 -3.95 18.44
N SER A 115 14.28 -3.22 19.52
CA SER A 115 15.07 -1.97 19.44
C SER A 115 16.50 -2.19 18.93
N LEU A 116 17.16 -3.28 19.30
CA LEU A 116 18.51 -3.59 18.79
C LEU A 116 18.50 -3.89 17.29
N ILE A 117 17.58 -4.75 16.85
CA ILE A 117 17.38 -5.07 15.42
C ILE A 117 17.05 -3.80 14.63
N LEU A 118 16.21 -2.93 15.18
CA LEU A 118 15.86 -1.64 14.57
C LEU A 118 17.02 -0.64 14.57
N THR A 119 17.92 -0.69 15.55
CA THR A 119 19.10 0.17 15.59
C THR A 119 20.08 -0.20 14.48
N GLU A 120 20.23 -1.49 14.17
CA GLU A 120 20.97 -1.95 12.99
C GLU A 120 20.26 -1.54 11.69
N ALA A 121 18.92 -1.58 11.66
CA ALA A 121 18.11 -1.14 10.51
C ALA A 121 18.01 0.40 10.37
N ARG A 122 18.50 1.18 11.33
CA ARG A 122 18.40 2.65 11.35
C ARG A 122 19.03 3.31 10.12
N GLU A 123 20.10 2.71 9.60
CA GLU A 123 20.76 3.20 8.39
C GLU A 123 19.88 3.07 7.13
N ASP A 124 18.86 2.20 7.14
CA ASP A 124 17.87 2.12 6.05
C ASP A 124 16.81 3.23 6.10
N LEU A 125 16.43 3.72 7.29
CA LEU A 125 15.49 4.84 7.41
C LEU A 125 16.08 6.13 6.82
N LYS A 126 17.37 6.38 7.06
CA LYS A 126 18.09 7.51 6.45
C LYS A 126 18.10 7.43 4.92
N LYS A 127 18.25 6.24 4.33
CA LYS A 127 18.18 6.03 2.87
C LYS A 127 16.82 6.35 2.28
N HIS A 128 15.76 6.27 3.08
CA HIS A 128 14.40 6.65 2.69
C HIS A 128 14.02 8.09 3.08
N GLY A 129 14.98 8.90 3.52
CA GLY A 129 14.79 10.32 3.83
C GLY A 129 14.06 10.57 5.16
N VAL A 130 13.93 9.55 6.01
CA VAL A 130 13.36 9.67 7.35
C VAL A 130 14.51 9.73 8.35
N ASP A 131 14.70 10.88 8.98
CA ASP A 131 15.66 11.04 10.07
C ASP A 131 14.97 10.79 11.42
N PRO A 132 15.26 9.67 12.10
CA PRO A 132 14.63 9.32 13.36
C PRO A 132 15.02 10.27 14.51
N GLU A 133 16.04 11.12 14.36
CA GLU A 133 16.45 12.08 15.38
C GLU A 133 15.79 13.46 15.22
N LYS A 134 15.13 13.73 14.09
CA LYS A 134 14.48 15.02 13.81
C LYS A 134 13.18 15.27 14.57
N HIS A 135 12.68 14.27 15.29
CA HIS A 135 11.41 14.32 16.03
C HIS A 135 11.59 14.17 17.54
N ARG A 136 12.79 14.42 18.06
CA ARG A 136 13.04 14.54 19.51
C ARG A 136 12.74 15.93 20.02
#